data_AF-A0A4S2LZJ5-F1
#
_entry.id   AF-A0A4S2LZJ5-F1
#
_cell.length_a   1.000
_cell.length_b   1.000
_cell.length_c   1.000
_cell.angle_alpha   90.00
_cell.angle_beta   90.00
_cell.angle_gamma   90.00
#
_symmetry.space_group_name_H-M   'P 1'
#
loop_
_entity.id
_entity.type
_entity.pdbx_description
1 polymer ?
#
loop_
_entity_poly.entity_id
_entity_poly.type
_entity_poly.pdbx_seq_one_letter_code
_entity_poly.pdbx_strand_id
1 'polypeptide(L)' 'VHLGGTPLCVKDCELSFELGLARTYLPHTSQDAVLSEWAYVHYDSVNNALHLQEGVDYSSLHIMIDKTVYIWKTENHIQH' A
#
# COMPACT_ATOMS: atom_id res chain seq x y z
N VAL A 1 3.35 9.18 -4.78
CA VAL A 1 2.58 7.99 -4.34
C VAL A 1 1.95 8.30 -2.99
N HIS A 2 0.64 8.16 -2.87
CA HIS A 2 -0.11 8.43 -1.65
C HIS A 2 -0.91 7.19 -1.25
N LEU A 3 -1.06 6.97 0.06
CA LEU A 3 -1.98 6.00 0.60
C LEU A 3 -3.07 6.77 1.34
N GLY A 4 -4.29 6.77 0.81
CA GLY A 4 -5.33 7.69 1.25
C GLY A 4 -4.85 9.14 1.22
N GLY A 5 -4.81 9.79 2.39
CA GLY A 5 -4.30 11.15 2.55
C GLY A 5 -2.78 11.25 2.77
N THR A 6 -2.10 10.13 3.03
CA THR A 6 -0.70 10.11 3.50
C THR A 6 0.28 9.94 2.34
N PRO A 7 1.27 10.84 2.15
CA PRO A 7 2.31 10.66 1.14
C PRO A 7 3.29 9.56 1.53
N LEU A 8 3.40 8.51 0.71
CA LEU A 8 4.44 7.47 0.85
C LEU A 8 5.74 7.85 0.14
N CYS A 9 5.63 8.58 -0.97
CA CYS A 9 6.77 9.11 -1.70
C CYS A 9 6.36 10.33 -2.54
N VAL A 10 7.15 11.41 -2.47
CA VAL A 10 6.79 12.73 -3.04
C VAL A 10 7.60 13.08 -4.29
N LYS A 11 8.85 12.62 -4.38
CA LYS A 11 9.77 12.86 -5.51
C LYS A 11 10.68 11.67 -5.73
N ASP A 12 11.13 11.51 -6.97
CA ASP A 12 12.13 10.52 -7.39
C ASP A 12 11.79 9.08 -6.98
N CYS A 13 10.50 8.77 -7.00
CA CYS A 13 9.99 7.44 -6.67
C CYS A 13 10.18 6.51 -7.87
N GLU A 14 10.83 5.37 -7.65
CA GLU A 14 10.81 4.28 -8.62
C GLU A 14 9.59 3.39 -8.37
N LEU A 15 8.95 2.96 -9.46
CA LEU A 15 7.81 2.06 -9.44
C LEU A 15 8.02 1.00 -10.52
N SER A 16 7.92 -0.27 -10.13
CA SER A 16 7.89 -1.39 -11.08
C SER A 16 6.50 -2.04 -11.12
N PHE A 17 6.06 -2.41 -12.32
CA PHE A 17 4.87 -3.22 -12.55
C PHE A 17 5.29 -4.63 -12.96
N GLU A 18 5.30 -5.54 -11.99
CA GLU A 18 5.71 -6.93 -12.20
C GLU A 18 4.49 -7.83 -12.37
N LEU A 19 4.40 -8.53 -13.50
CA LEU A 19 3.38 -9.55 -13.71
C LEU A 19 3.73 -10.81 -12.91
N GLY A 20 2.75 -11.36 -12.19
CA GLY A 20 2.91 -12.59 -11.41
C GLY A 20 3.22 -12.39 -9.93
N LEU A 21 3.33 -11.14 -9.46
CA LEU A 21 3.36 -10.86 -8.02
C LEU A 21 1.95 -10.92 -7.43
N ALA A 22 1.82 -11.67 -6.33
CA ALA A 22 0.57 -11.74 -5.55
C ALA A 22 0.43 -10.60 -4.52
N ARG A 23 1.48 -9.78 -4.34
CA ARG A 23 1.58 -8.78 -3.27
C ARG A 23 2.16 -7.47 -3.78
N THR A 24 1.75 -6.38 -3.14
CA THR A 24 2.39 -5.07 -3.29
C THR A 24 3.56 -4.97 -2.32
N TYR A 25 4.70 -4.47 -2.82
CA TYR A 25 5.88 -4.24 -2.01
C TYR A 25 6.09 -2.75 -1.83
N LEU A 26 6.23 -2.33 -0.58
CA LEU A 26 6.54 -0.96 -0.20
C LEU A 26 7.90 -0.92 0.51
N PRO A 27 8.67 0.16 0.38
CA PRO A 27 9.89 0.33 1.14
C PRO A 27 9.61 0.27 2.64
N HIS A 28 10.54 -0.30 3.42
CA HIS A 28 10.41 -0.36 4.88
C HIS A 28 10.27 1.04 5.51
N THR A 29 10.86 2.08 4.90
CA THR A 29 10.72 3.47 5.32
C THR A 29 9.30 4.01 5.23
N SER A 30 8.42 3.38 4.46
CA SER A 30 7.00 3.73 4.34
C SER A 30 6.14 3.01 5.38
N GLN A 31 6.69 2.07 6.16
CA GLN A 31 5.92 1.23 7.09
C GLN A 31 5.14 2.05 8.11
N ASP A 32 5.76 3.03 8.76
CA ASP A 32 5.09 3.85 9.77
C ASP A 32 3.91 4.65 9.19
N ALA A 33 4.08 5.16 7.97
CA ALA A 33 3.02 5.87 7.25
C ALA A 33 1.84 4.93 6.92
N VAL A 34 2.13 3.70 6.49
CA VAL A 34 1.11 2.68 6.22
C VAL A 34 0.38 2.29 7.50
N LEU A 35 1.10 2.02 8.59
CA LEU A 35 0.52 1.67 9.89
C LEU A 35 -0.33 2.80 10.48
N SER A 36 0.05 4.06 10.23
CA SER A 36 -0.72 5.23 10.67
C SER A 36 -2.01 5.43 9.88
N GLU A 37 -1.99 5.16 8.56
CA GLU A 37 -3.16 5.32 7.69
C GLU A 37 -4.14 4.15 7.85
N TRP A 38 -3.61 2.92 7.96
CA TRP A 38 -4.40 1.71 8.14
C TRP A 38 -4.47 1.33 9.62
N ALA A 39 -5.41 1.96 10.32
CA ALA A 39 -5.70 1.62 11.70
C ALA A 39 -5.95 0.10 11.86
N TYR A 40 -5.48 -0.47 12.98
CA TYR A 40 -5.68 -1.88 13.35
C TYR A 40 -4.98 -2.92 12.47
N VAL A 41 -4.17 -2.51 11.48
CA VAL A 41 -3.26 -3.43 10.79
C VAL A 41 -2.03 -3.68 11.68
N HIS A 42 -1.64 -4.94 11.79
CA HIS A 42 -0.45 -5.35 12.55
C HIS A 42 0.63 -5.86 11.60
N TYR A 43 1.85 -5.37 11.81
CA TYR A 43 3.02 -5.88 11.10
C TYR A 43 3.43 -7.24 11.66
N ASP A 44 3.41 -8.24 10.79
CA ASP A 44 3.91 -9.58 11.06
C ASP A 44 5.41 -9.64 10.70
N SER A 45 6.25 -9.58 11.72
CA SER A 45 7.70 -9.61 11.56
C SER A 45 8.24 -10.98 11.12
N VAL A 46 7.48 -12.07 11.33
CA VAL A 46 7.89 -13.41 10.89
C VAL A 46 7.74 -13.54 9.38
N ASN A 47 6.63 -13.04 8.83
CA ASN A 47 6.35 -13.09 7.39
C ASN A 47 6.77 -11.82 6.64
N ASN A 48 7.29 -10.80 7.33
CA ASN A 48 7.62 -9.48 6.81
C ASN A 48 6.46 -8.90 5.99
N ALA A 49 5.26 -8.91 6.57
CA ALA A 49 4.02 -8.57 5.86
C ALA A 49 3.01 -7.84 6.76
N LEU A 50 2.12 -7.09 6.13
CA LEU A 50 0.91 -6.55 6.75
C LEU A 50 -0.27 -7.37 6.25
N HIS A 51 -1.03 -7.95 7.18
CA HIS A 51 -2.21 -8.75 6.84
C HIS A 51 -3.45 -7.86 6.88
N LEU A 52 -4.14 -7.78 5.74
CA LEU A 52 -5.40 -7.07 5.62
C LEU A 52 -6.54 -7.95 6.16
N GLN A 53 -7.44 -7.38 6.93
CA GLN A 53 -8.58 -8.07 7.52
C GLN A 53 -9.86 -7.79 6.72
N GLU A 54 -10.69 -8.82 6.55
CA GLU A 54 -12.00 -8.67 5.92
C GLU A 54 -12.92 -7.76 6.75
N GLY A 55 -13.72 -6.93 6.08
CA GLY A 55 -14.65 -5.99 6.73
C GLY A 55 -14.01 -4.70 7.26
N VAL A 56 -12.70 -4.51 7.09
CA VAL A 56 -12.01 -3.24 7.38
C VAL A 56 -11.91 -2.41 6.10
N ASP A 57 -12.28 -1.13 6.19
CA ASP A 57 -12.14 -0.18 5.09
C ASP A 57 -10.73 0.44 5.10
N TYR A 58 -9.87 -0.07 4.22
CA TYR A 58 -8.49 0.41 4.07
C TYR A 58 -8.38 1.45 2.96
N SER A 59 -7.74 2.58 3.25
CA SER A 59 -7.40 3.59 2.24
C SER A 59 -6.70 2.97 1.03
N SER A 60 -7.05 3.43 -0.18
CA SER A 60 -6.45 3.00 -1.44
C SER A 60 -5.07 3.61 -1.69
N LEU A 61 -4.23 2.91 -2.44
CA LEU A 61 -2.94 3.41 -2.90
C LEU A 61 -3.11 4.15 -4.23
N HIS A 62 -2.77 5.43 -4.24
CA HIS A 62 -2.84 6.33 -5.38
C HIS A 62 -1.45 6.63 -5.92
N ILE A 63 -1.23 6.27 -7.18
CA ILE A 63 0.04 6.47 -7.87
C ILE A 63 -0.20 7.44 -9.02
N MET A 64 0.45 8.59 -8.96
CA MET A 64 0.40 9.59 -10.03
C MET A 64 1.64 9.43 -10.90
N ILE A 65 1.42 9.18 -12.19
CA ILE A 65 2.46 9.15 -13.22
C ILE A 65 2.06 10.20 -14.26
N ASP A 66 2.89 11.23 -14.42
CA ASP A 66 2.56 12.46 -15.14
C ASP A 66 1.23 13.07 -14.68
N LYS A 67 0.20 13.02 -15.54
CA LYS A 67 -1.15 13.55 -15.27
C LYS A 67 -2.18 12.44 -15.03
N THR A 68 -1.74 11.20 -14.97
CA THR A 68 -2.61 10.03 -14.83
C THR A 68 -2.53 9.51 -13.40
N VAL A 69 -3.70 9.24 -12.80
CA VAL A 69 -3.80 8.66 -11.47
C VAL A 69 -4.21 7.20 -11.60
N TYR A 70 -3.36 6.30 -11.13
CA TYR A 70 -3.64 4.89 -10.96
C TYR A 70 -4.10 4.66 -9.52
N ILE A 71 -5.23 3.98 -9.37
CA ILE A 71 -5.83 3.69 -8.08
C ILE A 71 -5.77 2.18 -7.86
N TRP A 72 -5.01 1.78 -6.85
CA TRP A 72 -4.97 0.42 -6.36
C TRP A 72 -5.83 0.33 -5.10
N LYS A 73 -7.02 -0.24 -5.30
CA LYS A 73 -8.08 -0.39 -4.29
C LYS A 73 -7.74 -1.55 -3.35
N THR A 74 -7.38 -1.23 -2.12
CA THR A 74 -6.87 -2.19 -1.13
C THR A 74 -7.86 -3.33 -0.86
N GLU A 75 -9.17 -3.06 -0.92
CA GLU A 75 -10.23 -4.03 -0.74
C GLU A 75 -10.21 -5.19 -1.75
N ASN A 76 -9.69 -4.96 -2.96
CA ASN A 76 -9.57 -6.00 -3.99
C ASN A 76 -8.48 -7.03 -3.70
N HIS A 77 -7.68 -6.81 -2.65
CA HIS A 77 -6.47 -7.57 -2.37
C HIS A 77 -6.46 -8.19 -0.97
N ILE A 78 -7.58 -8.10 -0.25
CA ILE A 78 -7.81 -8.85 0.97
C ILE A 78 -7.87 -10.34 0.60
N GLN A 79 -7.00 -11.16 1.20
CA GLN A 79 -7.00 -12.59 0.96
C GLN A 79 -8.15 -13.23 1.75
N HIS A 80 -9.04 -13.94 1.06
CA HIS A 80 -10.08 -14.79 1.65
C HIS A 80 -9.51 -16.14 2.08
#